data_AF-A0A256XT43-F1
#
_entry.id   AF-A0A256XT43-F1
#
_cell.length_a   1.000
_cell.length_b   1.000
_cell.length_c   1.000
_cell.angle_alpha   90.00
_cell.angle_beta   90.00
_cell.angle_gamma   90.00
#
_symmetry.space_group_name_H-M   'P 1'
#
loop_
_entity.id
_entity.type
_entity.pdbx_description
1 polymer ?
#
loop_
_entity_poly.entity_id
_entity_poly.type
_entity_poly.pdbx_seq_one_letter_code
_entity_poly.pdbx_strand_id
1 'polypeptide(L)'
;MAGKYFECLIEADKEHPRKGEGDIIVLKDGNLLLGFSEFYGGSSDFSPARIVGMKSHDNGESWSEPFILQENIGKCNVMTLISIPLEGRRADIVDEKFQYRAPLSLAISKDEGETWKKALDLEPSLDHTYCYTSITFKDNHIEP
;
A
#
# COMPACT_ATOMS: atom_id res chain seq x y z
N MET A 1 36.33 2.05 -7.88
CA MET A 1 35.47 0.88 -7.64
C MET A 1 34.06 1.28 -8.02
N ALA A 2 33.43 0.58 -8.98
CA ALA A 2 32.05 0.86 -9.36
C ALA A 2 31.13 0.30 -8.26
N GLY A 3 30.52 1.17 -7.46
CA GLY A 3 29.52 0.74 -6.49
C GLY A 3 28.33 0.13 -7.20
N LYS A 4 27.76 -0.94 -6.67
CA LYS A 4 26.43 -1.39 -7.11
C LYS A 4 25.46 -0.24 -6.83
N TYR A 5 24.88 0.33 -7.87
CA TYR A 5 23.94 1.45 -7.75
C TYR A 5 22.49 0.98 -7.55
N PHE A 6 22.23 -0.32 -7.67
CA PHE A 6 20.90 -0.90 -7.57
C PHE A 6 20.97 -2.29 -6.95
N GLU A 7 20.07 -2.57 -6.01
CA GLU A 7 19.81 -3.88 -5.43
C GLU A 7 18.33 -4.18 -5.57
N CYS A 8 17.99 -5.42 -5.95
CA CYS A 8 16.62 -5.87 -5.97
C CYS A 8 16.22 -6.24 -4.54
N LEU A 9 15.38 -5.43 -3.91
CA LEU A 9 14.97 -5.65 -2.53
C LEU A 9 13.95 -6.80 -2.41
N ILE A 10 13.05 -6.94 -3.39
CA ILE A 10 11.95 -7.90 -3.36
C ILE A 10 11.86 -8.61 -4.70
N GLU A 11 12.12 -9.91 -4.70
CA GLU A 11 12.02 -10.74 -5.89
C GLU A 11 10.64 -11.40 -6.00
N ALA A 12 10.14 -11.52 -7.23
CA ALA A 12 8.99 -12.35 -7.52
C ALA A 12 9.41 -13.82 -7.56
N ASP A 13 8.53 -14.71 -7.09
CA ASP A 13 8.78 -16.13 -7.03
C ASP A 13 7.58 -16.93 -7.59
N LYS A 14 7.63 -18.27 -7.53
CA LYS A 14 6.55 -19.11 -8.10
C LYS A 14 5.23 -18.99 -7.33
N GLU A 15 5.28 -18.77 -6.02
CA GLU A 15 4.12 -18.60 -5.15
C GLU A 15 3.56 -17.19 -5.25
N HIS A 16 4.46 -16.21 -5.37
CA HIS A 16 4.17 -14.78 -5.46
C HIS A 16 4.74 -14.17 -6.75
N PRO A 17 4.11 -14.44 -7.91
CA PRO A 17 4.70 -14.20 -9.23
C PRO A 17 4.72 -12.74 -9.67
N ARG A 18 4.13 -11.83 -8.90
CA ARG A 18 4.13 -10.40 -9.18
C ARG A 18 4.18 -9.60 -7.88
N LYS A 19 5.12 -8.66 -7.84
CA LYS A 19 5.14 -7.56 -6.87
C LYS A 19 4.68 -6.31 -7.62
N GLY A 20 3.64 -5.66 -7.11
CA GLY A 20 2.99 -4.52 -7.74
C GLY A 20 3.47 -3.20 -7.15
N GLU A 21 2.58 -2.22 -7.21
CA GLU A 21 2.75 -0.88 -6.68
C GLU A 21 3.11 -0.93 -5.19
N GLY A 22 4.02 -0.05 -4.78
CA GLY A 22 4.40 0.11 -3.38
C GLY A 22 4.84 1.54 -3.09
N ASP A 23 4.86 1.87 -1.80
CA ASP A 23 5.21 3.19 -1.27
C ASP A 23 6.01 3.03 0.03
N ILE A 24 6.88 4.01 0.32
CA ILE A 24 7.70 4.04 1.54
C ILE A 24 7.26 5.21 2.41
N ILE A 25 7.14 4.94 3.70
CA ILE A 25 6.62 5.90 4.66
C ILE A 25 7.59 6.01 5.84
N VAL A 26 7.77 7.24 6.33
CA VAL A 26 8.56 7.50 7.55
C VAL A 26 7.61 7.46 8.75
N LEU A 27 7.94 6.63 9.74
CA LEU A 27 7.22 6.47 11.01
C LEU A 27 7.57 7.60 11.99
N LYS A 28 6.80 7.75 13.08
CA LYS A 28 7.04 8.84 14.05
C LYS A 28 8.41 8.71 14.72
N ASP A 29 8.89 7.49 14.89
CA ASP A 29 10.20 7.19 15.46
C ASP A 29 11.36 7.34 14.47
N GLY A 30 11.08 7.72 13.21
CA GLY A 30 12.06 7.88 12.14
C GLY A 30 12.35 6.60 11.35
N ASN A 31 11.81 5.46 11.75
CA ASN A 31 11.94 4.21 10.99
C ASN A 31 11.16 4.29 9.68
N LEU A 32 11.50 3.43 8.72
CA LEU A 32 10.77 3.34 7.46
C LEU A 32 9.83 2.14 7.48
N LEU A 33 8.69 2.28 6.81
CA LEU A 33 7.87 1.15 6.40
C LEU A 33 7.65 1.22 4.90
N LEU A 34 8.02 0.16 4.20
CA LEU A 34 7.67 -0.11 2.82
C LEU A 34 6.38 -0.92 2.81
N GLY A 35 5.39 -0.49 2.04
CA GLY A 35 4.19 -1.26 1.76
C GLY A 35 4.06 -1.51 0.26
N PHE A 36 3.76 -2.74 -0.16
CA PHE A 36 3.63 -3.07 -1.59
C PHE A 36 2.61 -4.19 -1.83
N SER A 37 2.06 -4.22 -3.04
CA SER A 37 1.10 -5.22 -3.46
C SER A 37 1.79 -6.53 -3.80
N GLU A 38 1.40 -7.63 -3.19
CA GLU A 38 1.92 -8.97 -3.47
C GLU A 38 0.80 -9.86 -4.01
N PHE A 39 0.97 -10.32 -5.25
CA PHE A 39 0.02 -11.22 -5.91
C PHE A 39 0.33 -12.66 -5.56
N TYR A 40 -0.72 -13.48 -5.48
CA TYR A 40 -0.63 -14.92 -5.27
C TYR A 40 -1.67 -15.65 -6.13
N GLY A 41 -1.48 -16.95 -6.36
CA GLY A 41 -2.42 -17.75 -7.19
C GLY A 41 -2.46 -17.33 -8.67
N GLY A 42 -1.53 -16.49 -9.13
CA GLY A 42 -1.39 -16.03 -10.51
C GLY A 42 -0.77 -14.62 -10.59
N SER A 43 -0.45 -14.17 -11.80
CA SER A 43 0.16 -12.85 -12.07
C SER A 43 -0.74 -11.90 -12.87
N SER A 44 -1.98 -12.32 -13.15
CA SER A 44 -2.96 -11.55 -13.91
C SER A 44 -3.39 -10.30 -13.14
N ASP A 45 -3.89 -9.28 -13.83
CA ASP A 45 -4.54 -8.12 -13.18
C ASP A 45 -5.78 -8.54 -12.36
N PHE A 46 -6.32 -9.73 -12.64
CA PHE A 46 -7.43 -10.34 -11.90
C PHE A 46 -6.98 -11.28 -10.79
N SER A 47 -5.68 -11.55 -10.65
CA SER A 47 -5.17 -12.41 -9.59
C SER A 47 -5.32 -11.72 -8.23
N PRO A 48 -5.58 -12.48 -7.16
CA PRO A 48 -5.70 -11.88 -5.84
C PRO A 48 -4.34 -11.32 -5.41
N ALA A 49 -4.38 -10.17 -4.74
CA ALA A 49 -3.22 -9.57 -4.12
C ALA A 49 -3.56 -9.13 -2.69
N ARG A 50 -2.54 -9.06 -1.85
CA ARG A 50 -2.60 -8.49 -0.51
C ARG A 50 -1.54 -7.41 -0.38
N ILE A 51 -1.62 -6.61 0.67
CA ILE A 51 -0.58 -5.65 0.94
C ILE A 51 0.41 -6.19 1.97
N VAL A 52 1.67 -6.17 1.60
CA VAL A 52 2.79 -6.66 2.40
C VAL A 52 3.63 -5.47 2.86
N GLY A 53 4.02 -5.50 4.14
CA GLY A 53 4.86 -4.51 4.78
C GLY A 53 6.27 -5.04 5.06
N MET A 54 7.26 -4.15 5.04
CA MET A 54 8.63 -4.39 5.51
C MET A 54 9.12 -3.15 6.25
N LYS A 55 9.74 -3.31 7.42
CA LYS A 55 10.27 -2.19 8.23
C LYS A 55 11.78 -2.06 8.07
N SER A 56 12.29 -0.85 8.05
CA SER A 56 13.74 -0.57 8.15
C SER A 56 14.01 0.32 9.36
N HIS A 57 15.08 -0.01 10.09
CA HIS A 57 15.54 0.70 11.28
C HIS A 57 16.87 1.44 11.06
N ASP A 58 17.36 1.44 9.82
CA ASP A 58 18.67 1.94 9.41
C ASP A 58 18.58 2.77 8.11
N ASN A 59 17.51 3.55 7.97
CA ASN A 59 17.27 4.44 6.82
C ASN A 59 17.24 3.73 5.45
N GLY A 60 16.83 2.46 5.42
CA GLY A 60 16.66 1.68 4.20
C GLY A 60 17.88 0.86 3.80
N GLU A 61 18.93 0.80 4.63
CA GLU A 61 20.09 -0.07 4.39
C GLU A 61 19.74 -1.55 4.53
N SER A 62 18.87 -1.90 5.48
CA SER A 62 18.32 -3.24 5.65
C SER A 62 16.83 -3.20 5.99
N TRP A 63 16.15 -4.31 5.71
CA TRP A 63 14.71 -4.45 5.86
C TRP A 63 14.37 -5.74 6.59
N SER A 64 13.28 -5.71 7.36
CA SER A 64 12.74 -6.88 8.04
C SER A 64 12.25 -7.93 7.05
N GLU A 65 12.00 -9.14 7.55
CA GLU A 65 11.17 -10.10 6.83
C GLU A 65 9.80 -9.49 6.48
N PRO A 66 9.20 -9.84 5.35
CA PRO A 66 7.89 -9.33 4.96
C PRO A 66 6.79 -9.81 5.90
N PHE A 67 5.83 -8.94 6.20
CA PHE A 67 4.63 -9.28 6.97
C PHE A 67 3.36 -8.80 6.27
N ILE A 68 2.23 -9.45 6.53
CA ILE A 68 0.94 -9.05 5.95
C ILE A 68 0.49 -7.77 6.66
N LEU A 69 0.52 -6.65 5.94
CA LEU A 69 0.08 -5.35 6.44
C LEU A 69 -1.44 -5.19 6.26
N GLN A 70 -1.97 -5.72 5.16
CA GLN A 70 -3.40 -5.86 4.93
C GLN A 70 -3.67 -7.12 4.10
N GLU A 71 -4.49 -8.03 4.62
CA GLU A 71 -4.91 -9.21 3.87
C GLU A 71 -5.86 -8.83 2.74
N ASN A 72 -6.03 -9.70 1.74
CA ASN A 72 -6.97 -9.46 0.66
C ASN A 72 -8.42 -9.38 1.18
N ILE A 73 -8.92 -8.16 1.32
CA ILE A 73 -10.29 -7.84 1.72
C ILE A 73 -11.24 -7.64 0.52
N GLY A 74 -10.71 -7.55 -0.71
CA GLY A 74 -11.49 -7.33 -1.95
C GLY A 74 -11.57 -8.53 -2.91
N LYS A 75 -10.91 -9.65 -2.58
CA LYS A 75 -10.78 -10.89 -3.38
C LYS A 75 -10.10 -10.77 -4.75
N CYS A 76 -9.67 -9.58 -5.17
CA CYS A 76 -8.83 -9.32 -6.34
C CYS A 76 -7.67 -8.37 -5.99
N ASN A 77 -7.02 -7.77 -6.98
CA ASN A 77 -5.90 -6.87 -6.76
C ASN A 77 -6.28 -5.69 -5.84
N VAL A 78 -5.55 -5.52 -4.74
CA VAL A 78 -5.60 -4.34 -3.85
C VAL A 78 -4.42 -3.47 -4.25
N MET A 79 -4.70 -2.30 -4.83
CA MET A 79 -3.67 -1.40 -5.32
C MET A 79 -3.59 -0.18 -4.40
N THR A 80 -2.53 -0.18 -3.60
CA THR A 80 -1.88 0.97 -2.96
C THR A 80 -2.20 1.20 -1.47
N LEU A 81 -1.13 1.25 -0.66
CA LEU A 81 -1.06 1.96 0.62
C LEU A 81 -0.46 3.35 0.36
N ILE A 82 -1.02 4.41 0.94
CA ILE A 82 -0.30 5.69 1.08
C ILE A 82 -0.38 6.23 2.52
N SER A 83 0.70 6.81 3.05
CA SER A 83 0.76 7.41 4.41
C SER A 83 0.47 8.92 4.46
N ILE A 84 0.00 9.37 5.63
CA ILE A 84 -0.42 10.74 5.96
C ILE A 84 0.23 11.22 7.28
N PRO A 85 1.21 12.13 7.27
CA PRO A 85 1.69 12.76 8.49
C PRO A 85 0.76 13.93 8.90
N LEU A 86 -0.45 13.62 9.34
CA LEU A 86 -1.22 14.47 10.26
C LEU A 86 -1.46 13.63 11.51
N GLU A 87 -0.55 13.74 12.47
CA GLU A 87 -0.57 12.98 13.73
C GLU A 87 -0.43 11.45 13.60
N GLY A 88 0.18 10.94 12.52
CA GLY A 88 0.46 9.51 12.31
C GLY A 88 -0.73 8.73 11.75
N ARG A 89 -1.27 9.18 10.63
CA ARG A 89 -2.42 8.58 9.95
C ARG A 89 -1.99 7.89 8.65
N ARG A 90 -2.73 6.88 8.18
CA ARG A 90 -2.39 6.20 6.90
C ARG A 90 -3.62 5.71 6.14
N ALA A 91 -3.63 5.77 4.81
CA ALA A 91 -4.77 5.38 3.98
C ALA A 91 -4.60 4.18 3.03
N ASP A 92 -5.72 3.48 2.82
CA ASP A 92 -5.89 2.30 1.96
C ASP A 92 -7.26 2.38 1.25
N ILE A 93 -7.37 1.76 0.07
CA ILE A 93 -8.55 1.73 -0.81
C ILE A 93 -9.06 0.29 -0.89
N VAL A 94 -10.34 0.09 -0.53
CA VAL A 94 -10.94 -1.25 -0.42
C VAL A 94 -12.28 -1.29 -1.14
N ASP A 95 -12.50 -2.31 -1.97
CA ASP A 95 -13.83 -2.67 -2.50
C ASP A 95 -14.10 -4.18 -2.37
N GLU A 96 -15.27 -4.54 -1.84
CA GLU A 96 -15.77 -5.91 -1.67
C GLU A 96 -16.40 -6.49 -2.96
N LYS A 97 -16.68 -5.67 -3.97
CA LYS A 97 -17.31 -6.06 -5.24
C LYS A 97 -16.34 -6.01 -6.43
N PHE A 98 -15.39 -6.95 -6.37
CA PHE A 98 -14.77 -7.77 -7.42
C PHE A 98 -14.15 -7.13 -8.68
N GLN A 99 -14.65 -6.02 -9.20
CA GLN A 99 -14.18 -5.34 -10.42
C GLN A 99 -14.60 -3.87 -10.47
N TYR A 100 -15.48 -3.48 -9.55
CA TYR A 100 -15.83 -2.09 -9.41
C TYR A 100 -14.73 -1.45 -8.60
N ARG A 101 -14.12 -0.40 -9.15
CA ARG A 101 -13.11 0.36 -8.43
C ARG A 101 -13.78 1.59 -7.84
N ALA A 102 -14.93 1.38 -7.18
CA ALA A 102 -15.75 2.44 -6.65
C ALA A 102 -16.63 1.92 -5.50
N PRO A 103 -16.68 2.64 -4.37
CA PRO A 103 -16.23 4.02 -4.24
C PRO A 103 -14.72 4.13 -4.01
N LEU A 104 -14.13 5.27 -4.36
CA LEU A 104 -12.76 5.56 -3.93
C LEU A 104 -12.78 5.84 -2.42
N SER A 105 -12.37 4.87 -1.62
CA SER A 105 -12.38 4.94 -0.16
C SER A 105 -11.04 5.40 0.40
N LEU A 106 -11.07 6.20 1.47
CA LEU A 106 -9.90 6.54 2.29
C LEU A 106 -9.98 5.78 3.61
N ALA A 107 -9.01 4.91 3.91
CA ALA A 107 -8.80 4.41 5.28
C ALA A 107 -7.87 5.32 6.09
N ILE A 108 -7.88 5.21 7.42
CA ILE A 108 -6.97 5.88 8.34
C ILE A 108 -6.50 4.87 9.39
N SER A 109 -5.19 4.61 9.45
CA SER A 109 -4.53 4.02 10.63
C SER A 109 -4.25 5.10 11.68
N LYS A 110 -4.22 4.75 12.97
CA LYS A 110 -3.80 5.67 14.06
C LYS A 110 -2.69 5.10 14.95
N ASP A 111 -2.26 3.88 14.64
CA ASP A 111 -1.35 3.04 15.40
C ASP A 111 -0.19 2.58 14.50
N GLU A 112 0.29 3.47 13.63
CA GLU A 112 1.43 3.23 12.75
C GLU A 112 1.28 1.97 11.89
N GLY A 113 0.09 1.81 11.31
CA GLY A 113 -0.22 0.79 10.31
C GLY A 113 -0.64 -0.55 10.84
N GLU A 114 -0.67 -0.71 12.15
CA GLU A 114 -1.06 -1.98 12.75
C GLU A 114 -2.55 -2.23 12.52
N THR A 115 -3.40 -1.19 12.57
CA THR A 115 -4.82 -1.28 12.20
C THR A 115 -5.27 -0.13 11.30
N TRP A 116 -6.32 -0.38 10.50
CA TRP A 116 -6.87 0.55 9.51
C TRP A 116 -8.37 0.65 9.67
N LYS A 117 -8.93 1.87 9.54
CA LYS A 117 -10.38 2.11 9.57
C LYS A 117 -10.79 2.98 8.41
N LYS A 118 -11.83 2.59 7.66
CA LYS A 118 -12.44 3.46 6.64
C LYS A 118 -12.84 4.79 7.27
N ALA A 119 -12.31 5.89 6.74
CA ALA A 119 -12.59 7.24 7.18
C ALA A 119 -13.73 7.87 6.37
N LEU A 120 -13.66 7.81 5.03
CA LEU A 120 -14.71 8.30 4.14
C LEU A 120 -14.56 7.76 2.71
N ASP A 121 -15.56 8.01 1.87
CA ASP A 121 -15.50 7.86 0.41
C ASP A 121 -15.14 9.20 -0.22
N LEU A 122 -13.96 9.30 -0.83
CA LEU A 122 -13.49 10.49 -1.56
C LEU A 122 -14.31 10.68 -2.83
N GLU A 123 -14.57 9.59 -3.55
CA GLU A 123 -15.46 9.57 -4.70
C GLU A 123 -16.54 8.49 -4.49
N PRO A 124 -17.73 8.86 -3.97
CA PRO A 124 -18.77 7.91 -3.62
C PRO A 124 -19.57 7.40 -4.83
N SER A 125 -19.43 8.04 -5.99
CA SER A 125 -20.20 7.67 -7.19
C SER A 125 -19.86 6.24 -7.61
N LEU A 126 -20.91 5.42 -7.65
CA LEU A 126 -20.87 4.06 -8.14
C LEU A 126 -21.19 3.97 -9.63
N ASP A 127 -21.01 5.03 -10.42
CA ASP A 127 -21.18 5.01 -11.89
C ASP A 127 -19.84 5.10 -12.64
N HIS A 128 -18.73 5.17 -11.89
CA HIS A 128 -17.37 5.29 -12.41
C HIS A 128 -16.44 4.28 -11.74
N THR A 129 -15.20 4.21 -12.24
CA THR A 129 -14.13 3.41 -11.63
C THR A 129 -12.90 4.29 -11.42
N TYR A 130 -12.24 4.12 -10.27
CA TYR A 130 -11.09 4.92 -9.84
C TYR A 130 -9.87 4.02 -9.65
N CYS A 131 -8.70 4.41 -10.12
CA CYS A 131 -7.50 3.57 -10.03
C CYS A 131 -6.21 4.37 -10.14
N TYR A 132 -5.10 3.72 -9.78
CA TYR A 132 -3.76 4.31 -9.84
C TYR A 132 -3.68 5.63 -9.09
N THR A 133 -4.29 5.64 -7.91
CA THR A 133 -4.32 6.82 -7.05
C THR A 133 -2.95 7.05 -6.43
N SER A 134 -2.57 8.31 -6.39
CA SER A 134 -1.52 8.82 -5.53
C SER A 134 -2.15 9.89 -4.64
N ILE A 135 -1.60 10.13 -3.46
CA ILE A 135 -2.06 11.19 -2.59
C ILE A 135 -0.82 11.89 -2.06
N THR A 136 -0.88 13.21 -2.00
CA THR A 136 0.24 14.01 -1.50
C THR A 136 -0.26 15.10 -0.55
N PHE A 137 0.65 15.61 0.26
CA PHE A 137 0.37 16.72 1.15
C PHE A 137 0.75 18.03 0.49
N LYS A 138 -0.16 18.97 0.57
CA LYS A 138 0.10 20.37 0.28
C LYS A 138 -0.34 21.16 1.49
N ASP A 139 0.64 21.66 2.23
CA ASP A 139 0.46 22.28 3.54
C ASP A 139 -0.29 21.33 4.52
N ASN A 140 -1.29 21.84 5.24
CA ASN A 140 -2.16 21.06 6.14
C ASN A 140 -3.36 20.41 5.44
N HIS A 141 -3.36 20.33 4.10
CA HIS A 141 -4.45 19.73 3.32
C HIS A 141 -3.97 18.49 2.54
N ILE A 142 -4.93 17.58 2.32
CA ILE A 142 -4.77 16.38 1.53
C ILE A 142 -5.34 16.69 0.14
N GLU A 143 -4.51 16.60 -0.90
CA GLU A 143 -4.95 16.67 -2.31
C GLU A 143 -4.85 15.24 -2.91
N PRO A 144 -5.98 14.62 -3.31
CA PRO A 144 -6.00 13.34 -4.02
C PRO A 144 -5.70 13.48 -5.53
#